data_AF-A0A962NDL8-F1
#
_entry.id   AF-A0A962NDL8-F1
#
_cell.length_a   1.000
_cell.length_b   1.000
_cell.length_c   1.000
_cell.angle_alpha   90.00
_cell.angle_beta   90.00
_cell.angle_gamma   90.00
#
_symmetry.space_group_name_H-M   'P 1'
#
loop_
_entity.id
_entity.type
_entity.pdbx_description
1 polymer ?
#
loop_
_entity_poly.entity_id
_entity_poly.type
_entity_poly.pdbx_seq_one_letter_code
_entity_poly.pdbx_strand_id
1 'polypeptide(L)'
;MLPRGRAKTAYPWGNSIGKNEANCVGSFCGDQFVYTSPVGSFPANGFGLQDMNGNVYEWVQDCWQSDYTKTRPDGGARPGCGANAARVLRGGSWHDSPWDLRSAYRNNNFPVYRYNDVGFRAARTN
;
A
#
# COMPACT_ATOMS: atom_id res chain seq x y z
N MET A 1 -4.14 5.74 -4.55
CA MET A 1 -2.73 5.29 -4.38
C MET A 1 -2.21 4.71 -5.69
N LEU A 2 -0.95 4.96 -6.07
CA LEU A 2 -0.34 4.51 -7.35
C LEU A 2 0.94 3.67 -7.12
N PRO A 3 0.85 2.47 -6.51
CA PRO A 3 2.04 1.75 -6.05
C PRO A 3 2.94 1.23 -7.19
N ARG A 4 2.34 0.83 -8.31
CA ARG A 4 3.09 0.32 -9.47
C ARG A 4 3.97 1.38 -10.16
N GLY A 5 3.73 2.67 -9.93
CA GLY A 5 4.29 3.72 -10.78
C GLY A 5 3.91 3.46 -12.25
N ARG A 6 4.92 3.27 -13.11
CA ARG A 6 4.76 2.92 -14.53
C ARG A 6 4.82 1.41 -14.81
N ALA A 7 5.06 0.57 -13.81
CA ALA A 7 5.34 -0.85 -13.99
C ALA A 7 4.07 -1.71 -14.14
N LYS A 8 4.24 -2.88 -14.78
CA LYS A 8 3.19 -3.93 -14.88
C LYS A 8 3.52 -5.20 -14.07
N THR A 9 4.59 -5.15 -13.30
CA THR A 9 5.12 -6.24 -12.45
C THR A 9 4.48 -6.27 -11.06
N ALA A 10 4.85 -7.25 -10.23
CA ALA A 10 4.35 -7.39 -8.86
C ALA A 10 4.74 -6.20 -7.96
N TYR A 11 5.98 -5.72 -8.08
CA TYR A 11 6.54 -4.56 -7.41
C TYR A 11 6.97 -3.52 -8.46
N PRO A 12 7.17 -2.24 -8.10
CA PRO A 12 7.57 -1.22 -9.08
C PRO A 12 8.97 -1.47 -9.68
N TRP A 13 9.82 -2.25 -9.00
CA TRP A 13 11.17 -2.64 -9.46
C TRP A 13 11.25 -4.04 -10.10
N GLY A 14 10.20 -4.87 -10.04
CA GLY A 14 10.26 -6.22 -10.61
C GLY A 14 9.21 -7.20 -10.08
N ASN A 15 9.41 -8.49 -10.37
CA ASN A 15 8.51 -9.56 -9.94
C ASN A 15 8.95 -10.25 -8.62
N SER A 16 10.14 -9.94 -8.12
CA SER A 16 10.66 -10.40 -6.84
C SER A 16 10.82 -9.22 -5.88
N ILE A 17 10.85 -9.49 -4.56
CA ILE A 17 10.94 -8.45 -3.53
C ILE A 17 12.25 -7.65 -3.59
N GLY A 18 13.33 -8.25 -4.09
CA GLY A 18 14.64 -7.61 -4.14
C GLY A 18 15.29 -7.53 -2.76
N LYS A 19 16.28 -6.65 -2.61
CA LYS A 19 16.98 -6.38 -1.35
C LYS A 19 17.08 -4.87 -1.16
N ASN A 20 16.74 -4.36 0.02
CA ASN A 20 16.70 -2.92 0.31
C ASN A 20 15.82 -2.13 -0.66
N GLU A 21 14.71 -2.70 -1.12
CA GLU A 21 13.72 -2.03 -1.98
C GLU A 21 12.45 -1.63 -1.21
N ALA A 22 12.24 -2.21 -0.04
CA ALA A 22 11.10 -2.01 0.84
C ALA A 22 11.48 -2.32 2.28
N ASN A 23 10.64 -1.88 3.21
CA ASN A 23 10.66 -2.30 4.62
C ASN A 23 9.54 -3.31 4.87
N CYS A 24 9.89 -4.54 5.26
CA CYS A 24 8.95 -5.61 5.56
C CYS A 24 9.48 -6.59 6.60
N VAL A 25 8.67 -7.59 6.95
CA VAL A 25 8.93 -8.44 8.12
C VAL A 25 10.28 -9.15 8.06
N GLY A 26 11.00 -9.09 9.19
CA GLY A 26 12.24 -9.83 9.39
C GLY A 26 13.29 -9.50 8.35
N SER A 27 13.89 -10.54 7.75
CA SER A 27 14.97 -10.38 6.76
C SER A 27 14.49 -10.52 5.31
N PHE A 28 13.17 -10.62 5.05
CA PHE A 28 12.66 -10.93 3.72
C PHE A 28 12.93 -9.84 2.68
N CYS A 29 12.87 -8.57 3.09
CA CYS A 29 13.22 -7.44 2.23
C CYS A 29 14.71 -7.12 2.24
N GLY A 30 15.48 -7.76 3.13
CA GLY A 30 16.90 -7.53 3.32
C GLY A 30 17.25 -6.08 3.69
N ASP A 31 16.29 -5.37 4.29
CA ASP A 31 16.48 -4.08 4.93
C ASP A 31 16.94 -4.22 6.39
N GLN A 32 17.19 -3.09 7.05
CA GLN A 32 17.75 -3.04 8.40
C GLN A 32 16.74 -2.64 9.48
N PHE A 33 15.50 -2.33 9.11
CA PHE A 33 14.53 -1.75 10.01
C PHE A 33 13.68 -2.86 10.65
N VAL A 34 13.64 -2.88 11.99
CA VAL A 34 12.80 -3.82 12.74
C VAL A 34 11.34 -3.34 12.81
N TYR A 35 11.13 -2.03 12.66
CA TYR A 35 9.85 -1.34 12.69
C TYR A 35 9.76 -0.39 11.50
N THR A 36 8.93 0.65 11.57
CA THR A 36 8.89 1.70 10.54
C THR A 36 10.27 2.29 10.25
N SER A 37 10.52 2.60 8.99
CA SER A 37 11.69 3.35 8.54
C SER A 37 11.35 4.83 8.37
N PRO A 38 12.34 5.74 8.41
CA PRO A 38 12.14 7.12 7.92
C PRO A 38 11.52 7.12 6.52
N VAL A 39 10.60 8.03 6.26
CA VAL A 39 9.98 8.17 4.93
C VAL A 39 11.06 8.49 3.89
N GLY A 40 11.01 7.81 2.75
CA GLY A 40 11.97 7.98 1.66
C GLY A 40 13.26 7.18 1.83
N SER A 41 13.28 6.18 2.72
CA SER A 41 14.45 5.30 2.90
C SER A 41 14.73 4.39 1.71
N PHE A 42 13.74 4.20 0.82
CA PHE A 42 13.81 3.29 -0.32
C PHE A 42 13.65 4.02 -1.66
N PRO A 43 14.06 3.41 -2.78
CA PRO A 43 13.93 4.01 -4.11
C PRO A 43 12.49 4.38 -4.45
N ALA A 44 12.33 5.53 -5.13
CA ALA A 44 11.04 5.95 -5.64
C ALA A 44 10.61 5.11 -6.85
N ASN A 45 9.31 4.89 -7.01
CA ASN A 45 8.78 4.27 -8.23
C ASN A 45 8.83 5.24 -9.43
N GLY A 46 8.40 4.78 -10.61
CA GLY A 46 8.41 5.58 -11.86
C GLY A 46 7.55 6.86 -11.88
N PHE A 47 6.88 7.21 -10.77
CA PHE A 47 6.19 8.49 -10.55
C PHE A 47 6.86 9.36 -9.48
N GLY A 48 8.01 8.96 -8.95
CA GLY A 48 8.68 9.67 -7.85
C GLY A 48 8.02 9.44 -6.49
N LEU A 49 7.19 8.41 -6.34
CA LEU A 49 6.55 8.07 -5.06
C LEU A 49 7.39 7.03 -4.31
N GLN A 50 7.69 7.31 -3.05
CA GLN A 50 8.44 6.43 -2.14
C GLN A 50 7.52 5.69 -1.18
N ASP A 51 8.02 4.59 -0.62
CA ASP A 51 7.36 3.76 0.39
C ASP A 51 5.96 3.29 -0.01
N MET A 52 5.79 2.99 -1.31
CA MET A 52 4.50 2.55 -1.83
C MET A 52 4.24 1.05 -1.62
N ASN A 53 5.27 0.32 -1.17
CA ASN A 53 5.30 -1.11 -0.94
C ASN A 53 6.13 -1.33 0.34
N GLY A 54 5.47 -1.55 1.48
CA GLY A 54 6.09 -1.69 2.80
C GLY A 54 6.02 -0.44 3.67
N ASN A 55 6.80 -0.44 4.76
CA ASN A 55 6.80 0.56 5.83
C ASN A 55 5.47 0.61 6.60
N VAL A 56 4.39 1.13 6.02
CA VAL A 56 3.04 1.12 6.63
C VAL A 56 1.96 0.91 5.59
N TYR A 57 0.89 0.22 5.97
CA TYR A 57 -0.34 0.26 5.19
C TYR A 57 -0.85 1.71 5.10
N GLU A 58 -1.39 2.08 3.95
CA GLU A 58 -2.03 3.38 3.76
C GLU A 58 -3.54 3.22 3.61
N TRP A 59 -4.29 3.98 4.40
CA TRP A 59 -5.71 4.19 4.17
C TRP A 59 -5.98 4.81 2.81
N VAL A 60 -6.97 4.26 2.10
CA VAL A 60 -7.50 4.83 0.87
C VAL A 60 -8.99 5.13 1.05
N GLN A 61 -9.49 6.17 0.40
CA GLN A 61 -10.87 6.63 0.50
C GLN A 61 -11.90 5.54 0.12
N ASP A 62 -11.53 4.62 -0.76
CA ASP A 62 -12.38 3.54 -1.24
C ASP A 62 -12.91 2.62 -0.14
N CYS A 63 -14.17 2.19 -0.28
CA CYS A 63 -14.71 1.07 0.48
C CYS A 63 -14.10 -0.26 0.03
N TRP A 64 -13.95 -1.18 0.98
CA TRP A 64 -13.66 -2.57 0.65
C TRP A 64 -14.81 -3.20 -0.14
N GLN A 65 -14.43 -4.01 -1.11
CA GLN A 65 -15.29 -4.85 -1.93
C GLN A 65 -14.48 -6.11 -2.23
N SER A 66 -15.06 -7.27 -1.93
CA SER A 66 -14.48 -8.57 -2.28
C SER A 66 -14.49 -8.80 -3.79
N ASP A 67 -15.55 -8.37 -4.46
CA ASP A 67 -15.68 -8.42 -5.91
C ASP A 67 -15.14 -7.14 -6.57
N TYR A 68 -13.94 -7.25 -7.13
CA TYR A 68 -13.24 -6.15 -7.79
C TYR A 68 -13.69 -5.92 -9.24
N THR A 69 -14.45 -6.84 -9.83
CA THR A 69 -14.99 -6.69 -11.21
C THR A 69 -15.98 -5.55 -11.29
N LYS A 70 -16.57 -5.19 -10.16
CA LYS A 70 -17.53 -4.11 -10.09
C LYS A 70 -16.90 -2.73 -10.16
N THR A 71 -15.56 -2.57 -10.16
CA THR A 71 -14.79 -1.29 -10.04
C THR A 71 -15.19 -0.18 -11.01
N ARG A 72 -15.00 1.10 -10.61
CA ARG A 72 -15.43 2.23 -11.45
C ARG A 72 -14.28 2.54 -12.43
N PRO A 73 -14.53 2.59 -13.74
CA PRO A 73 -13.48 2.82 -14.73
C PRO A 73 -12.81 4.21 -14.64
N ASP A 74 -13.49 5.18 -14.03
CA ASP A 74 -13.06 6.58 -13.94
C ASP A 74 -12.07 6.87 -12.80
N GLY A 75 -11.73 5.87 -11.97
CA GLY A 75 -10.82 6.04 -10.83
C GLY A 75 -11.39 6.89 -9.69
N GLY A 76 -12.68 7.24 -9.73
CA GLY A 76 -13.36 7.94 -8.65
C GLY A 76 -13.59 7.06 -7.43
N ALA A 77 -13.51 7.64 -6.23
CA ALA A 77 -13.90 6.96 -5.01
C ALA A 77 -15.36 6.52 -5.13
N ARG A 78 -15.63 5.24 -4.83
CA ARG A 78 -16.99 4.71 -4.95
C ARG A 78 -17.92 5.35 -3.92
N PRO A 79 -19.06 5.95 -4.33
CA PRO A 79 -20.08 6.38 -3.39
C PRO A 79 -20.71 5.14 -2.70
N GLY A 80 -21.18 5.31 -1.45
CA GLY A 80 -21.96 4.28 -0.75
C GLY A 80 -21.33 3.66 0.49
N CYS A 81 -20.27 4.26 1.03
CA CYS A 81 -19.71 3.80 2.31
C CYS A 81 -20.59 4.27 3.47
N GLY A 82 -21.43 3.37 4.00
CA GLY A 82 -22.00 3.58 5.34
C GLY A 82 -20.90 3.75 6.39
N ALA A 83 -21.23 4.36 7.53
CA ALA A 83 -20.27 4.60 8.62
C ALA A 83 -19.55 3.32 9.10
N ASN A 84 -20.19 2.17 8.92
CA ASN A 84 -19.70 0.85 9.35
C ASN A 84 -19.09 0.03 8.20
N ALA A 85 -18.70 0.64 7.08
CA ALA A 85 -18.04 -0.07 5.99
C ALA A 85 -16.52 -0.09 6.18
N ALA A 86 -15.90 -1.26 5.99
CA ALA A 86 -14.45 -1.37 5.94
C ALA A 86 -13.89 -0.53 4.77
N ARG A 87 -12.74 0.12 5.00
CA ARG A 87 -12.01 0.90 4.00
C ARG A 87 -10.81 0.12 3.51
N VAL A 88 -10.36 0.44 2.31
CA VAL A 88 -9.22 -0.25 1.70
C VAL A 88 -7.91 0.22 2.35
N LEU A 89 -7.05 -0.74 2.66
CA LEU A 89 -5.65 -0.57 3.00
C LEU A 89 -4.78 -1.07 1.84
N ARG A 90 -3.69 -0.37 1.56
CA ARG A 90 -2.75 -0.70 0.47
C ARG A 90 -1.30 -0.53 0.93
N GLY A 91 -0.37 -1.20 0.26
CA GLY A 91 1.07 -1.02 0.47
C GLY A 91 1.75 -2.11 1.29
N GLY A 92 1.06 -2.68 2.30
CA GLY A 92 1.73 -3.55 3.28
C GLY A 92 2.56 -2.73 4.26
N SER A 93 3.09 -3.37 5.30
CA SER A 93 3.83 -2.71 6.38
C SER A 93 5.17 -3.38 6.70
N TRP A 94 5.90 -2.77 7.65
CA TRP A 94 7.14 -3.29 8.23
C TRP A 94 7.00 -4.69 8.85
N HIS A 95 5.78 -5.16 9.16
CA HIS A 95 5.55 -6.49 9.73
C HIS A 95 4.83 -7.47 8.80
N ASP A 96 4.57 -7.08 7.55
CA ASP A 96 3.95 -7.95 6.56
C ASP A 96 4.98 -8.72 5.72
N SER A 97 4.52 -9.82 5.12
CA SER A 97 5.35 -10.60 4.20
C SER A 97 5.47 -9.91 2.84
N PRO A 98 6.50 -10.23 2.04
CA PRO A 98 6.62 -9.71 0.67
C PRO A 98 5.36 -9.86 -0.19
N TRP A 99 4.60 -10.94 0.02
CA TRP A 99 3.40 -11.19 -0.77
C TRP A 99 2.31 -10.12 -0.58
N ASP A 100 2.20 -9.60 0.63
CA ASP A 100 1.24 -8.55 1.03
C ASP A 100 1.69 -7.16 0.55
N LEU A 101 3.00 -6.99 0.31
CA LEU A 101 3.57 -5.77 -0.24
C LEU A 101 3.34 -5.62 -1.75
N ARG A 102 2.87 -6.64 -2.46
CA ARG A 102 2.69 -6.54 -3.93
C ARG A 102 1.75 -5.40 -4.29
N SER A 103 2.02 -4.71 -5.39
CA SER A 103 1.26 -3.53 -5.82
C SER A 103 -0.23 -3.80 -6.08
N ALA A 104 -0.59 -5.06 -6.37
CA ALA A 104 -1.97 -5.51 -6.57
C ALA A 104 -2.67 -5.94 -5.27
N TYR A 105 -1.92 -6.17 -4.20
CA TYR A 105 -2.47 -6.60 -2.94
C TYR A 105 -3.35 -5.52 -2.32
N ARG A 106 -4.40 -5.96 -1.65
CA ARG A 106 -5.35 -5.10 -0.96
C ARG A 106 -5.70 -5.77 0.36
N ASN A 107 -5.73 -4.96 1.41
CA ASN A 107 -6.29 -5.33 2.69
C ASN A 107 -7.46 -4.39 3.00
N ASN A 108 -8.13 -4.62 4.12
CA ASN A 108 -9.17 -3.74 4.61
C ASN A 108 -9.23 -3.72 6.12
N ASN A 109 -9.77 -2.64 6.65
CA ASN A 109 -10.16 -2.61 8.04
C ASN A 109 -11.29 -1.61 8.27
N PHE A 110 -11.97 -1.71 9.41
CA PHE A 110 -12.96 -0.70 9.79
C PHE A 110 -12.25 0.59 10.22
N PRO A 111 -12.79 1.76 9.85
CA PRO A 111 -12.13 3.06 10.08
C PRO A 111 -11.98 3.42 11.57
N VAL A 112 -12.68 2.70 12.46
CA VAL A 112 -12.56 2.88 13.91
C VAL A 112 -11.28 2.25 14.47
N TYR A 113 -10.68 1.28 13.78
CA TYR A 113 -9.48 0.62 14.24
C TYR A 113 -8.22 1.40 13.87
N ARG A 114 -7.23 1.29 14.75
CA ARG A 114 -5.92 1.93 14.62
C ARG A 114 -4.86 0.93 14.99
N TYR A 115 -3.79 0.90 14.21
CA TYR A 115 -2.64 0.04 14.43
C TYR A 115 -1.36 0.85 14.19
N ASN A 116 -0.26 0.38 14.75
CA ASN A 116 1.05 1.04 14.67
C ASN A 116 1.76 0.84 13.32
N ASP A 117 1.13 0.12 12.40
CA ASP A 117 1.60 -0.20 11.06
C ASP A 117 0.69 0.39 9.97
N VAL A 118 -0.29 1.22 10.35
CA VAL A 118 -1.25 1.84 9.45
C VAL A 118 -1.13 3.37 9.51
N GLY A 119 -0.83 3.98 8.36
CA GLY A 119 -0.78 5.41 8.12
C GLY A 119 -1.68 5.85 6.96
N PHE A 120 -1.33 6.96 6.32
CA PHE A 120 -2.02 7.49 5.15
C PHE A 120 -1.11 8.46 4.38
N ARG A 121 -1.50 8.76 3.13
CA ARG A 121 -1.01 9.94 2.41
C ARG A 121 -2.18 10.79 1.92
N ALA A 122 -1.97 12.10 1.94
CA ALA A 122 -2.92 13.03 1.35
C ALA A 122 -2.78 13.06 -0.18
N ALA A 123 -3.90 13.29 -0.87
CA ALA A 123 -3.93 13.61 -2.29
C ALA A 123 -4.71 14.92 -2.46
N ARG A 124 -4.34 15.72 -3.47
CA ARG A 124 -5.05 16.93 -3.84
C ARG A 124 -5.31 16.94 -5.34
N THR A 125 -6.45 17.51 -5.73
CA THR A 125 -6.70 17.92 -7.12
C THR A 125 -6.04 19.28 -7.35
N ASN A 126 -5.50 19.50 -8.55
CA ASN A 126 -5.04 20.81 -8.99
C ASN A 126 -6.22 21.66 -9.45
#